data_AF-A0A147ET55-F1
#
_entry.id   AF-A0A147ET55-F1
#
_cell.length_a   1.000
_cell.length_b   1.000
_cell.length_c   1.000
_cell.angle_alpha   90.00
_cell.angle_beta   90.00
_cell.angle_gamma   90.00
#
_symmetry.space_group_name_H-M   'P 1'
#
loop_
_entity.id
_entity.type
_entity.pdbx_description
1 polymer ?
#
loop_
_entity_poly.entity_id
_entity_poly.type
_entity_poly.pdbx_seq_one_letter_code
_entity_poly.pdbx_strand_id
1 'polypeptide(L)'
;RGDRADREGDDGGMSAFIPNRRKPEVTEAAFEKVAADKRREAGDGFDGTWVAHPDLIPVARAEFDAVLGDRENQLERTRDEVSIDPRQLLDVRIGLPVTTAGVRGNVSVAIRYLEAWLRGLGAVAIDDLMEDAATAEISRSQIWQWIHQDRVTAEGDTITRPFVEGLLDEVLADLPRSEGDRFDDAAAVFREVALRPEFPAFLTLPAYAKYLD
;
A
#
# COMPACT_ATOMS: atom_id res chain seq x y z
N ARG A 1 -6.13 17.72 -38.77
CA ARG A 1 -6.91 18.35 -37.68
C ARG A 1 -7.81 17.26 -37.10
N GLY A 2 -7.21 16.36 -36.33
CA GLY A 2 -7.93 15.28 -35.66
C GLY A 2 -8.18 15.67 -34.22
N ASP A 3 -9.31 15.19 -33.69
CA ASP A 3 -9.81 15.33 -32.32
C ASP A 3 -8.75 15.66 -31.28
N ARG A 4 -8.74 16.92 -30.81
CA ARG A 4 -8.44 17.19 -29.41
C ARG A 4 -9.73 16.87 -28.66
N ALA A 5 -10.02 15.59 -28.48
CA ALA A 5 -10.96 15.17 -27.45
C ALA A 5 -10.47 15.76 -26.12
N ASP A 6 -11.38 16.23 -25.29
CA ASP A 6 -11.12 16.74 -23.95
C ASP A 6 -10.22 15.73 -23.21
N ARG A 7 -8.92 16.02 -23.13
CA ARG A 7 -7.99 15.17 -22.38
C ARG A 7 -8.11 15.56 -20.93
N GLU A 8 -8.50 14.59 -20.12
CA GLU A 8 -8.46 14.68 -18.67
C GLU A 8 -7.02 14.47 -18.20
N GLY A 9 -6.64 15.10 -17.10
CA GLY A 9 -5.30 14.98 -16.53
C GLY A 9 -5.03 13.57 -15.99
N ASP A 10 -3.76 13.18 -16.01
CA ASP A 10 -3.25 11.95 -15.43
C ASP A 10 -2.53 12.24 -14.11
N ASP A 11 -2.98 11.62 -13.03
CA ASP A 11 -2.40 11.81 -11.69
C ASP A 11 -1.43 10.68 -11.36
N GLY A 12 -0.27 11.06 -10.82
CA GLY A 12 0.72 10.14 -10.26
C GLY A 12 0.23 9.45 -8.98
N GLY A 13 1.10 8.61 -8.40
CA GLY A 13 0.75 7.77 -7.26
C GLY A 13 0.67 8.49 -5.91
N MET A 14 0.23 7.76 -4.89
CA MET A 14 0.17 8.23 -3.50
C MET A 14 1.55 8.18 -2.82
N SER A 15 1.89 9.23 -2.07
CA SER A 15 2.89 9.16 -0.99
C SER A 15 2.22 9.21 0.38
N ALA A 16 2.21 8.06 1.05
CA ALA A 16 1.47 7.84 2.30
C ALA A 16 2.22 8.26 3.59
N PHE A 17 3.43 8.80 3.48
CA PHE A 17 4.27 9.05 4.65
C PHE A 17 3.68 10.10 5.61
N ILE A 18 3.79 9.85 6.91
CA ILE A 18 3.39 10.75 7.99
C ILE A 18 4.65 11.28 8.68
N PRO A 19 5.01 12.56 8.48
CA PRO A 19 6.16 13.18 9.14
C PRO A 19 6.09 13.11 10.67
N ASN A 20 7.20 12.70 11.28
CA ASN A 20 7.30 12.49 12.71
C ASN A 20 8.36 13.39 13.32
N ARG A 21 7.92 14.48 13.98
CA ARG A 21 8.82 15.47 14.61
C ARG A 21 9.76 14.87 15.68
N ARG A 22 9.41 13.71 16.25
CA ARG A 22 10.26 13.01 17.23
C ARG A 22 11.34 12.15 16.59
N LYS A 23 11.24 11.91 15.27
CA LYS A 23 12.20 11.15 14.46
C LYS A 23 12.62 11.99 13.23
N PRO A 24 13.41 13.06 13.44
CA PRO A 24 13.79 13.97 12.36
C PRO A 24 14.54 13.25 11.23
N GLU A 25 15.46 12.33 11.55
CA GLU A 25 16.23 11.58 10.55
C GLU A 25 15.35 10.68 9.66
N VAL A 26 14.35 10.01 10.25
CA VAL A 26 13.37 9.20 9.50
C VAL A 26 12.51 10.08 8.60
N THR A 27 12.12 11.25 9.11
CA THR A 27 11.32 12.22 8.37
C THR A 27 12.09 12.80 7.18
N GLU A 28 13.36 13.15 7.36
CA GLU A 28 14.22 13.68 6.30
C GLU A 28 14.44 12.64 5.20
N ALA A 29 14.81 11.41 5.56
CA ALA A 29 14.98 10.32 4.60
C ALA A 29 13.67 10.01 3.84
N ALA A 30 12.52 10.16 4.48
CA ALA A 30 11.23 10.00 3.81
C ALA A 30 10.92 11.16 2.85
N PHE A 31 11.22 12.41 3.22
CA PHE A 31 11.10 13.54 2.29
C PHE A 31 11.97 13.37 1.06
N GLU A 32 13.20 12.88 1.20
CA GLU A 32 14.07 12.60 0.06
C GLU A 32 13.46 11.56 -0.89
N LYS A 33 12.90 10.48 -0.33
CA LYS A 33 12.21 9.44 -1.12
C LYS A 33 10.98 9.98 -1.83
N VAL A 34 10.15 10.75 -1.13
CA VAL A 34 8.96 11.38 -1.73
C VAL A 34 9.38 12.33 -2.84
N ALA A 35 10.39 13.18 -2.62
CA ALA A 35 10.91 14.07 -3.65
C ALA A 35 11.42 13.30 -4.89
N ALA A 36 12.18 12.22 -4.69
CA ALA A 36 12.67 11.39 -5.78
C ALA A 36 11.53 10.73 -6.58
N ASP A 37 10.50 10.23 -5.90
CA ASP A 37 9.32 9.66 -6.54
C ASP A 37 8.50 10.71 -7.30
N LYS A 38 8.26 11.89 -6.71
CA LYS A 38 7.49 12.96 -7.35
C LYS A 38 8.22 13.58 -8.54
N ARG A 39 9.55 13.67 -8.46
CA ARG A 39 10.39 14.06 -9.59
C ARG A 39 10.26 13.08 -10.76
N ARG A 40 10.24 11.78 -10.47
CA ARG A 40 10.03 10.75 -11.50
C ARG A 40 8.64 10.91 -12.13
N GLU A 41 7.59 11.03 -11.32
CA GLU A 41 6.22 11.22 -11.82
C GLU A 41 6.09 12.47 -12.70
N ALA A 42 6.48 13.64 -12.19
CA ALA A 42 6.47 14.88 -12.96
C ALA A 42 7.31 14.75 -14.25
N GLY A 43 8.48 14.10 -14.14
CA GLY A 43 9.37 13.83 -15.27
C GLY A 43 8.82 12.86 -16.31
N ASP A 44 7.95 11.94 -15.94
CA ASP A 44 7.32 10.96 -16.83
C ASP A 44 6.14 11.55 -17.60
N GLY A 45 5.47 12.55 -17.03
CA GLY A 45 4.43 13.31 -17.73
C GLY A 45 3.11 13.44 -16.99
N PHE A 46 3.03 12.99 -15.74
CA PHE A 46 1.84 13.16 -14.91
C PHE A 46 1.54 14.66 -14.69
N ASP A 47 0.26 15.01 -14.64
CA ASP A 47 -0.26 16.36 -14.46
C ASP A 47 -0.34 16.75 -12.98
N GLY A 48 -0.52 15.76 -12.11
CA GLY A 48 -0.62 15.93 -10.66
C GLY A 48 -0.12 14.72 -9.90
N THR A 49 -0.24 14.76 -8.57
CA THR A 49 0.20 13.67 -7.67
C THR A 49 -0.52 13.72 -6.35
N TRP A 50 -0.51 12.61 -5.60
CA TRP A 50 -1.19 12.47 -4.32
C TRP A 50 -0.22 12.39 -3.14
N VAL A 51 -0.59 13.05 -2.04
CA VAL A 51 0.09 12.98 -0.74
C VAL A 51 -0.94 12.80 0.39
N ALA A 52 -0.60 11.99 1.39
CA ALA A 52 -1.50 11.71 2.51
C ALA A 52 -1.41 12.71 3.67
N HIS A 53 -0.39 13.58 3.68
CA HIS A 53 -0.15 14.52 4.77
C HIS A 53 0.18 15.94 4.27
N PRO A 54 -0.36 17.01 4.87
CA PRO A 54 -0.11 18.39 4.44
C PRO A 54 1.36 18.79 4.39
N ASP A 55 2.18 18.30 5.32
CA ASP A 55 3.62 18.59 5.36
C ASP A 55 4.38 18.05 4.13
N LEU A 56 3.80 17.13 3.35
CA LEU A 56 4.37 16.65 2.09
C LEU A 56 4.03 17.54 0.89
N ILE A 57 3.04 18.44 1.01
CA ILE A 57 2.60 19.31 -0.08
C ILE A 57 3.76 20.16 -0.63
N PRO A 58 4.59 20.84 0.20
CA PRO A 58 5.69 21.64 -0.33
C PRO A 58 6.73 20.81 -1.09
N VAL A 59 6.99 19.57 -0.63
CA VAL A 59 7.96 18.66 -1.27
C VAL A 59 7.44 18.21 -2.64
N ALA A 60 6.21 17.72 -2.70
CA ALA A 60 5.59 17.30 -3.96
C ALA A 60 5.45 18.47 -4.95
N ARG A 61 4.98 19.63 -4.46
CA ARG A 61 4.82 20.84 -5.27
C ARG A 61 6.13 21.29 -5.89
N ALA A 62 7.23 21.30 -5.13
CA ALA A 62 8.53 21.73 -5.64
C ALA A 62 9.00 20.91 -6.86
N GLU A 63 8.76 19.59 -6.84
CA GLU A 63 9.16 18.71 -7.95
C GLU A 63 8.26 18.89 -9.19
N PHE A 64 6.97 19.15 -9.01
CA PHE A 64 6.06 19.46 -10.12
C PHE A 64 6.29 20.86 -10.69
N ASP A 65 6.47 21.88 -9.85
CA ASP A 65 6.78 23.25 -10.27
C ASP A 65 8.07 23.30 -11.11
N ALA A 66 9.08 22.48 -10.76
CA ALA A 66 10.33 22.38 -11.51
C ALA A 66 10.15 21.87 -12.96
N VAL A 67 9.11 21.08 -13.24
CA VAL A 67 8.82 20.55 -14.57
C VAL A 67 7.76 21.40 -15.29
N LEU A 68 6.70 21.80 -14.59
CA LEU A 68 5.58 22.55 -15.15
C LEU A 68 5.96 23.99 -15.52
N GLY A 69 6.76 24.67 -14.68
CA GLY A 69 6.99 26.10 -14.80
C GLY A 69 5.68 26.88 -14.62
N ASP A 70 5.32 27.72 -15.60
CA ASP A 70 4.09 28.51 -15.57
C ASP A 70 2.85 27.73 -16.08
N ARG A 71 3.00 26.45 -16.45
CA ARG A 71 1.91 25.63 -16.99
C ARG A 71 1.05 25.04 -15.87
N GLU A 72 -0.25 24.92 -16.11
CA GLU A 72 -1.18 24.29 -15.16
C GLU A 72 -1.14 22.76 -15.19
N ASN A 73 -0.70 22.16 -16.29
CA ASN A 73 -0.64 20.71 -16.54
C ASN A 73 0.35 20.39 -17.68
N GLN A 74 0.50 19.11 -18.01
CA GLN A 74 1.34 18.53 -19.06
C GLN A 74 0.52 17.80 -20.15
N LEU A 75 -0.75 18.16 -20.39
CA LEU A 75 -1.63 17.47 -21.36
C LEU A 75 -1.09 17.43 -22.80
N GLU A 76 -0.15 18.30 -23.15
CA GLU A 76 0.58 18.30 -24.42
C GLU A 76 1.63 17.19 -24.53
N ARG A 77 2.03 16.57 -23.42
CA ARG A 77 3.04 15.51 -23.37
C ARG A 77 2.39 14.14 -23.62
N THR A 78 2.30 13.78 -24.89
CA THR A 78 1.53 12.59 -25.33
C THR A 78 2.26 11.26 -25.23
N ARG A 79 3.57 11.28 -24.96
CA ARG A 79 4.41 10.08 -24.82
C ARG A 79 4.34 9.16 -26.04
N ASP A 80 4.28 9.73 -27.25
CA ASP A 80 4.20 8.97 -28.51
C ASP A 80 5.40 8.02 -28.71
N GLU A 81 6.51 8.25 -28.00
CA GLU A 81 7.67 7.37 -27.97
C GLU A 81 7.45 6.06 -27.19
N VAL A 82 6.39 5.98 -26.38
CA VAL A 82 6.07 4.82 -25.55
C VAL A 82 5.08 3.93 -26.28
N SER A 83 5.51 2.69 -26.59
CA SER A 83 4.65 1.65 -27.14
C SER A 83 4.65 0.45 -26.20
N ILE A 84 3.49 0.10 -25.63
CA ILE A 84 3.35 -0.98 -24.66
C ILE A 84 2.76 -2.22 -25.33
N ASP A 85 3.45 -3.35 -25.22
CA ASP A 85 2.91 -4.69 -25.50
C ASP A 85 2.06 -5.15 -24.31
N PRO A 86 0.83 -5.67 -24.51
CA PRO A 86 -0.03 -6.12 -23.42
C PRO A 86 0.63 -7.14 -22.47
N ARG A 87 1.62 -7.91 -22.94
CA ARG A 87 2.38 -8.85 -22.10
C ARG A 87 3.26 -8.14 -21.08
N GLN A 88 3.69 -6.89 -21.34
CA GLN A 88 4.45 -6.09 -20.38
C GLN A 88 3.57 -5.71 -19.17
N LEU A 89 2.26 -5.49 -19.39
CA LEU A 89 1.31 -5.23 -18.30
C LEU A 89 1.01 -6.47 -17.44
N LEU A 90 1.31 -7.66 -17.97
CA LEU A 90 1.12 -8.96 -17.28
C LEU A 90 2.44 -9.52 -16.72
N ASP A 91 3.55 -8.81 -16.86
CA ASP A 91 4.85 -9.23 -16.34
C ASP A 91 4.95 -8.99 -14.84
N VAL A 92 4.54 -9.99 -14.06
CA VAL A 92 4.52 -9.94 -12.59
C VAL A 92 5.85 -10.37 -11.94
N ARG A 93 6.96 -10.36 -12.68
CA ARG A 93 8.29 -10.70 -12.13
C ARG A 93 8.88 -9.50 -11.40
N ILE A 94 8.85 -9.55 -10.07
CA ILE A 94 9.33 -8.45 -9.21
C ILE A 94 10.86 -8.51 -8.98
N GLY A 95 11.51 -9.65 -9.27
CA GLY A 95 12.98 -9.79 -9.18
C GLY A 95 13.56 -9.70 -7.76
N LEU A 96 12.72 -9.54 -6.74
CA LEU A 96 13.07 -9.49 -5.33
C LEU A 96 12.54 -10.74 -4.60
N PRO A 97 13.29 -11.30 -3.64
CA PRO A 97 12.83 -12.45 -2.89
C PRO A 97 11.75 -12.04 -1.87
N VAL A 98 10.85 -12.97 -1.56
CA VAL A 98 9.97 -12.86 -0.39
C VAL A 98 10.80 -13.14 0.85
N THR A 99 10.70 -12.34 1.90
CA THR A 99 11.44 -12.56 3.16
C THR A 99 10.48 -12.88 4.30
N THR A 100 10.94 -13.62 5.31
CA THR A 100 10.14 -13.90 6.52
C THR A 100 9.70 -12.59 7.19
N ALA A 101 10.57 -11.58 7.22
CA ALA A 101 10.23 -10.25 7.71
C ALA A 101 9.11 -9.58 6.89
N GLY A 102 9.12 -9.73 5.56
CA GLY A 102 8.06 -9.22 4.68
C GLY A 102 6.71 -9.91 4.92
N VAL A 103 6.71 -11.24 5.10
CA VAL A 103 5.49 -11.98 5.46
C VAL A 103 4.93 -11.50 6.79
N ARG A 104 5.79 -11.38 7.82
CA ARG A 104 5.38 -10.86 9.13
C ARG A 104 4.87 -9.41 9.05
N GLY A 105 5.50 -8.58 8.22
CA GLY A 105 5.07 -7.21 7.94
C GLY A 105 3.64 -7.16 7.39
N ASN A 106 3.34 -7.99 6.39
CA ASN A 106 1.98 -8.10 5.83
C ASN A 106 0.94 -8.55 6.88
N VAL A 107 1.29 -9.51 7.74
CA VAL A 107 0.40 -9.93 8.84
C VAL A 107 0.15 -8.77 9.80
N SER A 108 1.21 -8.10 10.25
CA SER A 108 1.15 -6.96 11.18
C SER A 108 0.26 -5.83 10.67
N VAL A 109 0.50 -5.37 9.44
CA VAL A 109 -0.27 -4.28 8.83
C VAL A 109 -1.73 -4.67 8.64
N ALA A 110 -2.01 -5.86 8.13
CA ALA A 110 -3.38 -6.32 7.92
C ALA A 110 -4.17 -6.39 9.24
N ILE A 111 -3.57 -6.91 10.32
CA ILE A 111 -4.22 -7.03 11.63
C ILE A 111 -4.47 -5.67 12.26
N ARG A 112 -3.48 -4.77 12.25
CA ARG A 112 -3.60 -3.43 12.81
C ARG A 112 -4.62 -2.58 12.05
N TYR A 113 -4.64 -2.71 10.72
CA TYR A 113 -5.64 -2.03 9.91
C TYR A 113 -7.05 -2.57 10.17
N LEU A 114 -7.24 -3.89 10.16
CA LEU A 114 -8.53 -4.53 10.43
C LEU A 114 -9.08 -4.16 11.81
N GLU A 115 -8.24 -4.16 12.85
CA GLU A 115 -8.66 -3.77 14.21
C GLU A 115 -9.20 -2.34 14.25
N ALA A 116 -8.46 -1.40 13.65
CA ALA A 116 -8.86 0.00 13.60
C ALA A 116 -10.12 0.19 12.75
N TRP A 117 -10.22 -0.51 11.61
CA TRP A 117 -11.38 -0.47 10.73
C TRP A 117 -12.65 -0.99 11.40
N LEU A 118 -12.55 -2.09 12.16
CA LEU A 118 -13.64 -2.63 12.97
C LEU A 118 -14.09 -1.69 14.10
N ARG A 119 -13.27 -0.70 14.44
CA ARG A 119 -13.61 0.39 15.36
C ARG A 119 -14.09 1.66 14.65
N GLY A 120 -14.28 1.61 13.33
CA GLY A 120 -14.78 2.71 12.52
C GLY A 120 -13.70 3.65 11.97
N LEU A 121 -12.42 3.28 12.03
CA LEU A 121 -11.31 4.09 11.51
C LEU A 121 -10.81 3.54 10.17
N GLY A 122 -11.17 4.22 9.07
CA GLY A 122 -10.79 3.80 7.71
C GLY A 122 -9.41 4.25 7.23
N ALA A 123 -8.82 5.26 7.89
CA ALA A 123 -7.48 5.78 7.63
C ALA A 123 -6.66 5.70 8.92
N VAL A 124 -5.53 4.98 8.88
CA VAL A 124 -4.84 4.52 10.09
C VAL A 124 -3.35 4.76 9.97
N ALA A 125 -2.75 5.39 10.98
CA ALA A 125 -1.31 5.56 11.05
C ALA A 125 -0.62 4.26 11.50
N ILE A 126 0.11 3.59 10.60
CA ILE A 126 0.86 2.37 10.87
C ILE A 126 2.30 2.59 10.41
N ASP A 127 3.25 2.47 11.34
CA ASP A 127 4.70 2.53 11.05
C ASP A 127 5.13 3.80 10.28
N ASP A 128 4.59 4.94 10.71
CA ASP A 128 4.80 6.26 10.11
C ASP A 128 4.21 6.40 8.67
N LEU A 129 3.30 5.50 8.26
CA LEU A 129 2.52 5.55 7.02
C LEU A 129 1.01 5.69 7.30
N MET A 130 0.30 6.41 6.43
CA MET A 130 -1.16 6.51 6.44
C MET A 130 -1.75 5.40 5.58
N GLU A 131 -2.24 4.36 6.24
CA GLU A 131 -2.77 3.17 5.58
C GLU A 131 -4.28 3.23 5.41
N ASP A 132 -4.75 2.68 4.29
CA ASP A 132 -6.14 2.48 3.96
C ASP A 132 -6.43 0.99 3.69
N ALA A 133 -7.64 0.70 3.21
CA ALA A 133 -8.06 -0.67 2.96
C ALA A 133 -7.21 -1.35 1.89
N ALA A 134 -6.69 -0.61 0.91
CA ALA A 134 -5.88 -1.17 -0.17
C ALA A 134 -4.57 -1.78 0.38
N THR A 135 -3.99 -1.19 1.42
CA THR A 135 -2.80 -1.76 2.09
C THR A 135 -3.12 -3.12 2.72
N ALA A 136 -4.21 -3.21 3.47
CA ALA A 136 -4.63 -4.49 4.05
C ALA A 136 -5.01 -5.53 2.96
N GLU A 137 -5.62 -5.08 1.87
CA GLU A 137 -5.96 -5.91 0.71
C GLU A 137 -4.72 -6.51 0.05
N ILE A 138 -3.70 -5.69 -0.26
CA ILE A 138 -2.47 -6.23 -0.86
C ILE A 138 -1.72 -7.15 0.10
N SER A 139 -1.66 -6.81 1.39
CA SER A 139 -1.02 -7.63 2.41
C SER A 139 -1.66 -9.03 2.51
N ARG A 140 -2.99 -9.12 2.61
CA ARG A 140 -3.66 -10.44 2.64
C ARG A 140 -3.54 -11.19 1.31
N SER A 141 -3.53 -10.47 0.19
CA SER A 141 -3.49 -11.05 -1.16
C SER A 141 -2.15 -11.71 -1.43
N GLN A 142 -1.05 -11.05 -1.04
CA GLN A 142 0.29 -11.60 -1.13
C GLN A 142 0.44 -12.85 -0.27
N ILE A 143 -0.03 -12.81 0.98
CA ILE A 143 0.00 -13.98 1.88
C ILE A 143 -0.77 -15.15 1.26
N TRP A 144 -2.00 -14.91 0.81
CA TRP A 144 -2.82 -15.93 0.16
C TRP A 144 -2.10 -16.49 -1.07
N GLN A 145 -1.58 -15.63 -1.96
CA GLN A 145 -0.88 -16.07 -3.16
C GLN A 145 0.37 -16.90 -2.85
N TRP A 146 1.17 -16.49 -1.87
CA TRP A 146 2.40 -17.19 -1.49
C TRP A 146 2.13 -18.59 -0.93
N ILE A 147 1.05 -18.74 -0.14
CA ILE A 147 0.59 -20.05 0.33
C ILE A 147 0.17 -20.94 -0.86
N HIS A 148 -0.59 -20.41 -1.81
CA HIS A 148 -1.13 -21.20 -2.93
C HIS A 148 -0.10 -21.49 -4.04
N GLN A 149 1.05 -20.83 -4.00
CA GLN A 149 2.17 -21.06 -4.93
C GLN A 149 3.34 -21.79 -4.27
N ASP A 150 3.15 -22.32 -3.06
CA ASP A 150 4.18 -23.01 -2.27
C ASP A 150 5.49 -22.21 -2.21
N ARG A 151 5.40 -20.88 -2.00
CA ARG A 151 6.56 -20.00 -1.99
C ARG A 151 7.42 -20.23 -0.76
N VAL A 152 8.71 -19.97 -0.94
CA VAL A 152 9.73 -20.08 0.09
C VAL A 152 10.34 -18.72 0.31
N THR A 153 10.55 -18.35 1.57
CA THR A 153 11.23 -17.10 1.93
C THR A 153 12.72 -17.16 1.58
N ALA A 154 13.38 -16.01 1.54
CA ALA A 154 14.83 -15.92 1.34
C ALA A 154 15.61 -16.71 2.40
N GLU A 155 15.04 -16.81 3.59
CA GLU A 155 15.56 -17.54 4.75
C GLU A 155 15.36 -19.06 4.64
N GLY A 156 14.52 -19.53 3.70
CA GLY A 156 14.28 -20.95 3.46
C GLY A 156 12.99 -21.50 4.07
N ASP A 157 12.15 -20.65 4.67
CA ASP A 157 10.88 -21.07 5.27
C ASP A 157 9.81 -21.23 4.20
N THR A 158 9.10 -22.36 4.20
CA THR A 158 7.95 -22.55 3.31
C THR A 158 6.75 -21.80 3.88
N ILE A 159 6.16 -20.92 3.07
CA ILE A 159 5.03 -20.08 3.46
C ILE A 159 3.77 -20.93 3.43
N THR A 160 3.48 -21.59 4.54
CA THR A 160 2.30 -22.44 4.74
C THR A 160 1.29 -21.77 5.67
N ARG A 161 0.05 -22.30 5.76
CA ARG A 161 -0.94 -21.80 6.73
C ARG A 161 -0.43 -21.85 8.17
N PRO A 162 0.16 -22.96 8.67
CA PRO A 162 0.73 -22.99 10.02
C PRO A 162 1.87 -21.99 10.23
N PHE A 163 2.70 -21.75 9.21
CA PHE A 163 3.76 -20.74 9.29
C PHE A 163 3.18 -19.33 9.50
N VAL A 164 2.19 -18.94 8.69
CA VAL A 164 1.55 -17.62 8.81
C VAL A 164 0.72 -17.51 10.10
N GLU A 165 0.08 -18.58 10.54
CA GLU A 165 -0.63 -18.64 11.83
C GLU A 165 0.32 -18.39 13.00
N GLY A 166 1.53 -18.96 12.98
CA GLY A 166 2.56 -18.68 13.98
C GLY A 166 2.99 -17.21 13.99
N LEU A 167 3.19 -16.62 12.81
CA LEU A 167 3.49 -15.18 12.70
C LEU A 167 2.33 -14.30 13.20
N LEU A 168 1.08 -14.73 13.00
CA LEU A 168 -0.09 -14.04 13.53
C LEU A 168 -0.10 -14.06 15.06
N ASP A 169 0.20 -15.21 15.68
CA ASP A 169 0.28 -15.32 17.13
C ASP A 169 1.40 -14.44 17.71
N GLU A 170 2.58 -14.41 17.07
CA GLU A 170 3.68 -13.52 17.45
C GLU A 170 3.29 -12.04 17.35
N VAL A 171 2.68 -11.65 16.22
CA VAL A 171 2.20 -10.28 16.01
C VAL A 171 1.18 -9.89 17.08
N LEU A 172 0.21 -10.75 17.40
CA LEU A 172 -0.80 -10.48 18.43
C LEU A 172 -0.18 -10.37 19.82
N ALA A 173 0.85 -11.16 20.13
CA ALA A 173 1.56 -11.10 21.41
C ALA A 173 2.34 -9.79 21.60
N ASP A 174 2.86 -9.21 20.52
CA ASP A 174 3.63 -7.96 20.54
C ASP A 174 2.75 -6.70 20.61
N LEU A 175 1.46 -6.82 20.30
CA LEU A 175 0.55 -5.67 20.23
C LEU A 175 -0.03 -5.30 21.61
N PRO A 176 -0.02 -4.02 21.99
CA PRO A 176 -0.62 -3.59 23.24
C PRO A 176 -2.14 -3.81 23.21
N ARG A 177 -2.67 -4.53 24.20
CA ARG A 177 -4.10 -4.74 24.38
C ARG A 177 -4.72 -3.64 25.22
N SER A 178 -5.96 -3.25 24.89
CA SER A 178 -6.71 -2.22 25.59
C SER A 178 -8.19 -2.56 25.65
N GLU A 179 -8.90 -2.03 26.64
CA GLU A 179 -10.35 -2.21 26.72
C GLU A 179 -11.02 -1.63 25.45
N GLY A 180 -11.81 -2.46 24.77
CA GLY A 180 -12.47 -2.11 23.52
C GLY A 180 -11.63 -2.28 22.25
N ASP A 181 -10.42 -2.86 22.35
CA ASP A 181 -9.73 -3.33 21.15
C ASP A 181 -10.51 -4.46 20.45
N ARG A 182 -10.25 -4.64 19.16
CA ARG A 182 -10.92 -5.64 18.31
C ARG A 182 -9.92 -6.60 17.66
N PHE A 183 -8.75 -6.82 18.29
CA PHE A 183 -7.68 -7.62 17.68
C PHE A 183 -8.06 -9.09 17.47
N ASP A 184 -8.86 -9.66 18.37
CA ASP A 184 -9.29 -11.06 18.22
C ASP A 184 -10.28 -11.22 17.05
N ASP A 185 -11.17 -10.23 16.87
CA ASP A 185 -12.07 -10.15 15.71
C ASP A 185 -11.29 -9.90 14.42
N ALA A 186 -10.30 -9.00 14.45
CA ALA A 186 -9.41 -8.73 13.33
C ALA A 186 -8.65 -10.00 12.90
N ALA A 187 -8.16 -10.78 13.87
CA ALA A 187 -7.52 -12.07 13.61
C ALA A 187 -8.50 -13.10 13.02
N ALA A 188 -9.75 -13.13 13.48
CA ALA A 188 -10.78 -14.00 12.90
C ALA A 188 -11.09 -13.63 11.44
N VAL A 189 -11.23 -12.34 11.13
CA VAL A 189 -11.39 -11.84 9.76
C VAL A 189 -10.17 -12.19 8.92
N PHE A 190 -8.96 -11.90 9.41
CA PHE A 190 -7.72 -12.19 8.70
C PHE A 190 -7.61 -13.68 8.31
N ARG A 191 -7.87 -14.59 9.23
CA ARG A 191 -7.89 -16.04 8.97
C ARG A 191 -8.86 -16.40 7.84
N GLU A 192 -10.02 -15.77 7.82
CA GLU A 192 -11.03 -16.00 6.77
C GLU A 192 -10.59 -15.46 5.40
N VAL A 193 -10.01 -14.27 5.34
CA VAL A 193 -9.74 -13.57 4.07
C VAL A 193 -8.35 -13.87 3.48
N ALA A 194 -7.42 -14.37 4.29
CA ALA A 194 -6.03 -14.63 3.90
C ALA A 194 -5.66 -16.12 3.95
N LEU A 195 -6.21 -16.87 4.93
CA LEU A 195 -5.77 -18.24 5.19
C LEU A 195 -6.74 -19.31 4.72
N ARG A 196 -7.92 -19.00 4.16
CA ARG A 196 -8.84 -19.99 3.58
C ARG A 196 -8.52 -20.27 2.10
N PRO A 197 -8.95 -21.43 1.55
CA PRO A 197 -8.79 -21.71 0.12
C PRO A 197 -9.55 -20.70 -0.74
N GLU A 198 -10.73 -20.29 -0.29
CA GLU A 198 -11.53 -19.27 -0.96
C GLU A 198 -10.85 -17.90 -0.79
N PHE A 199 -10.79 -17.14 -1.89
CA PHE A 199 -10.29 -15.77 -1.88
C PHE A 199 -11.46 -14.80 -2.09
N PRO A 200 -11.97 -14.15 -1.02
CA PRO A 200 -13.06 -13.20 -1.16
C PRO A 200 -12.57 -11.98 -1.97
N ALA A 201 -13.49 -11.40 -2.76
CA ALA A 201 -13.20 -10.26 -3.61
C ALA A 201 -12.68 -9.06 -2.82
N PHE A 202 -13.25 -8.82 -1.63
CA PHE A 202 -12.83 -7.76 -0.71
C PHE A 202 -12.87 -8.27 0.73
N LEU A 203 -11.87 -7.88 1.53
CA LEU A 203 -11.82 -8.18 2.98
C LEU A 203 -12.95 -7.49 3.74
N THR A 204 -13.46 -6.38 3.21
CA THR A 204 -14.51 -5.57 3.83
C THR A 204 -15.85 -6.28 3.84
N LEU A 205 -16.14 -7.17 2.88
CA LEU A 205 -17.41 -7.88 2.80
C LEU A 205 -17.67 -8.78 4.02
N PRO A 206 -16.80 -9.75 4.37
CA PRO A 206 -17.00 -10.56 5.57
C PRO A 206 -16.84 -9.76 6.87
N ALA A 207 -15.97 -8.74 6.89
CA ALA A 207 -15.80 -7.88 8.05
C ALA A 207 -17.07 -7.08 8.36
N TYR A 208 -17.66 -6.45 7.34
CA TYR A 208 -18.90 -5.70 7.45
C TYR A 208 -20.05 -6.61 7.90
N ALA A 209 -20.29 -7.71 7.18
CA ALA A 209 -21.40 -8.62 7.45
C ALA A 209 -21.42 -9.26 8.84
N LYS A 210 -20.28 -9.34 9.54
CA LYS A 210 -20.15 -10.00 10.84
C LYS A 210 -20.03 -9.03 12.01
N TYR A 211 -19.49 -7.85 11.79
CA TYR A 211 -19.03 -6.99 12.87
C TYR A 211 -19.53 -5.55 12.79
N LEU A 212 -20.15 -5.14 11.68
CA LEU A 212 -20.70 -3.81 11.49
C LEU A 212 -22.17 -3.92 11.07
N ASP A 213 -23.06 -3.50 11.96
CA ASP A 213 -24.50 -3.37 11.72
C ASP A 213 -24.84 -2.10 10.91
#